data_AF-A0A845DLX0-F1
#
_entry.id   AF-A0A845DLX0-F1
#
_cell.length_a   1.000
_cell.length_b   1.000
_cell.length_c   1.000
_cell.angle_alpha   90.00
_cell.angle_beta   90.00
_cell.angle_gamma   90.00
#
_symmetry.space_group_name_H-M   'P 1'
#
loop_
_entity.id
_entity.type
_entity.pdbx_description
1 polymer ?
#
loop_
_entity_poly.entity_id
_entity_poly.type
_entity_poly.pdbx_seq_one_letter_code
_entity_poly.pdbx_strand_id
1 'polypeptide(L)' 'MRKQKINYVIRRNPGYKGKEITAKRELSFGIQLASRLLLDHLSYQFNKDRLDREINHAIDSGDREAFDRLSLQYQPFTWE' A
#
# COMPACT_ATOMS: atom_id res chain seq x y z
N MET A 1 -19.55 26.23 0.98
CA MET A 1 -18.11 26.49 1.14
C MET A 1 -17.42 26.34 -0.21
N ARG A 2 -17.08 27.45 -0.89
CA ARG A 2 -16.39 27.41 -2.19
C ARG A 2 -14.95 26.90 -1.96
N LYS A 3 -14.61 25.74 -2.53
CA LYS A 3 -13.22 25.23 -2.57
C LYS A 3 -12.33 26.28 -3.22
N GLN A 4 -11.46 26.92 -2.43
CA GLN A 4 -10.39 27.75 -2.96
C GLN A 4 -9.35 26.83 -3.61
N LYS A 5 -9.24 26.89 -4.94
CA LYS A 5 -8.16 26.25 -5.69
C LYS A 5 -7.03 27.27 -5.81
N ILE A 6 -5.95 27.06 -5.05
CA ILE A 6 -4.75 27.90 -5.14
C ILE A 6 -3.90 27.37 -6.30
N ASN A 7 -3.81 28.14 -7.38
CA ASN A 7 -3.07 27.79 -8.59
C ASN A 7 -1.72 28.53 -8.63
N TYR A 8 -0.62 27.78 -8.65
CA TYR A 8 0.72 28.34 -8.86
C TYR A 8 1.22 27.97 -10.26
N VAL A 9 1.78 28.96 -10.97
CA VAL A 9 2.27 28.83 -12.35
C VAL A 9 3.80 28.87 -12.33
N ILE A 10 4.43 27.78 -12.75
CA ILE A 10 5.89 27.75 -12.98
C ILE A 10 6.13 28.28 -14.39
N ARG A 11 6.71 29.49 -14.50
CA ARG A 11 7.10 30.05 -15.80
C ARG A 11 8.48 29.57 -16.18
N ARG A 12 8.58 28.81 -17.28
CA ARG A 12 9.84 28.56 -17.97
C ARG A 12 9.79 29.25 -19.34
N ASN A 13 10.52 30.36 -19.43
CA ASN A 13 10.96 31.03 -20.67
C ASN A 13 9.87 31.80 -21.47
N PRO A 14 10.11 33.06 -21.92
CA PRO A 14 9.12 33.86 -22.67
C PRO A 14 8.78 33.35 -24.09
N GLY A 15 9.50 32.35 -24.61
CA GLY A 15 9.38 31.90 -26.00
C GLY A 15 8.44 30.71 -26.25
N TYR A 16 7.80 30.14 -25.22
CA TYR A 16 6.99 28.93 -25.38
C TYR A 16 5.57 29.26 -25.86
N LYS A 17 5.39 29.34 -27.19
CA LYS A 17 4.08 29.51 -27.85
C LYS A 17 3.18 28.28 -27.62
N GLY A 18 2.31 28.38 -26.61
CA GLY A 18 0.91 27.95 -26.78
C GLY A 18 0.54 26.50 -26.45
N LYS A 19 1.36 25.72 -25.74
CA LYS A 19 0.85 24.48 -25.10
C LYS A 19 1.18 24.50 -23.62
N GLU A 20 0.19 24.90 -22.84
CA GLU A 20 0.19 24.79 -21.38
C GLU A 20 0.27 23.31 -20.99
N ILE A 21 1.46 22.84 -20.61
CA ILE A 21 1.56 21.52 -19.97
C ILE A 21 1.15 21.74 -18.52
N THR A 22 -0.15 21.66 -18.26
CA THR A 22 -0.73 21.67 -16.92
C THR A 22 -0.36 20.35 -16.23
N ALA A 23 0.74 20.31 -15.49
CA ALA A 23 0.99 19.19 -14.59
C ALA A 23 -0.09 19.20 -13.50
N LYS A 24 -1.11 18.34 -13.62
CA LYS A 24 -2.06 18.08 -12.53
C LYS A 24 -1.26 17.41 -11.41
N ARG A 25 -1.04 18.13 -10.30
CA ARG A 25 -0.34 17.61 -9.11
C ARG A 25 -1.10 16.48 -8.43
N GLU A 26 -2.41 16.43 -8.60
CA GLU A 26 -3.27 15.44 -7.94
C GLU A 26 -3.30 14.14 -8.74
N LEU A 27 -2.73 13.08 -8.15
CA LEU A 27 -2.95 11.71 -8.61
C LEU A 27 -4.46 11.47 -8.64
N SER A 28 -4.99 10.92 -9.73
CA SER A 28 -6.43 10.59 -9.81
C SER A 28 -6.83 9.78 -8.59
N PHE A 29 -7.96 10.11 -7.97
CA PHE A 29 -8.48 9.37 -6.82
C PHE A 29 -8.57 7.86 -7.11
N GLY A 30 -8.95 7.48 -8.34
CA GLY A 30 -8.99 6.09 -8.75
C GLY A 30 -7.63 5.40 -8.71
N ILE A 31 -6.55 6.11 -9.09
CA ILE A 31 -5.19 5.58 -8.99
C ILE A 31 -4.76 5.47 -7.54
N GLN A 32 -5.07 6.48 -6.70
CA GLN A 32 -4.77 6.41 -5.25
C GLN A 32 -5.48 5.22 -4.58
N LEU A 33 -6.76 5.02 -4.90
CA LEU A 33 -7.56 3.92 -4.38
C LEU A 33 -7.05 2.56 -4.85
N ALA A 34 -6.79 2.43 -6.15
CA ALA A 34 -6.26 1.18 -6.72
C ALA A 34 -4.89 0.83 -6.11
N SER A 35 -3.98 1.80 -5.98
CA SER A 35 -2.68 1.58 -5.34
C SER A 35 -2.81 1.18 -3.88
N ARG A 36 -3.78 1.76 -3.14
CA ARG A 36 -4.03 1.39 -1.74
C ARG A 36 -4.55 -0.04 -1.62
N LEU A 37 -5.57 -0.40 -2.39
CA LEU A 37 -6.13 -1.76 -2.37
C LEU A 37 -5.10 -2.81 -2.78
N LEU A 38 -4.28 -2.49 -3.79
CA LEU A 38 -3.19 -3.36 -4.22
C LEU A 38 -2.16 -3.55 -3.12
N LEU A 39 -1.74 -2.47 -2.46
CA LEU A 39 -0.77 -2.54 -1.36
C LEU A 39 -1.33 -3.30 -0.16
N ASP A 40 -2.60 -3.07 0.18
CA ASP A 40 -3.29 -3.77 1.26
C ASP A 40 -3.33 -5.29 0.97
N HIS A 41 -3.66 -5.69 -0.26
CA HIS A 41 -3.67 -7.09 -0.68
C HIS A 41 -2.29 -7.74 -0.64
N LEU A 42 -1.26 -7.07 -1.18
CA LEU A 42 0.11 -7.59 -1.16
C LEU A 42 0.65 -7.70 0.27
N SER A 43 0.35 -6.73 1.13
CA SER A 43 0.75 -6.76 2.54
C SER A 43 0.06 -7.89 3.28
N TYR A 44 -1.22 -8.14 3.01
CA TYR A 44 -1.96 -9.27 3.56
C TYR A 44 -1.32 -10.61 3.16
N GLN A 45 -1.07 -10.83 1.85
CA GLN A 45 -0.44 -12.05 1.36
C GLN A 45 0.96 -12.25 1.94
N PHE A 46 1.79 -11.21 1.94
CA PHE A 46 3.15 -11.28 2.47
C PHE A 46 3.15 -11.66 3.96
N ASN A 47 2.26 -11.07 4.75
CA ASN A 47 2.17 -11.37 6.19
C ASN A 47 1.70 -12.81 6.43
N LYS A 48 0.72 -13.29 5.66
CA LYS A 48 0.25 -14.68 5.73
C LYS A 48 1.37 -15.67 5.40
N ASP A 49 2.04 -15.48 4.26
CA ASP A 49 3.13 -16.34 3.80
C ASP A 49 4.33 -16.34 4.77
N ARG A 50 4.56 -15.20 5.44
CA ARG A 50 5.61 -15.08 6.45
C ARG A 50 5.25 -15.87 7.70
N LEU A 51 4.02 -15.73 8.21
CA LEU A 51 3.56 -16.48 9.37
C LEU A 51 3.54 -17.99 9.09
N ASP A 52 3.09 -18.41 7.91
CA ASP A 52 3.11 -19.83 7.50
C ASP A 52 4.53 -20.40 7.51
N ARG A 53 5.51 -19.63 7.01
CA ARG A 53 6.92 -20.03 7.05
C ARG A 53 7.48 -20.11 8.47
N GLU A 54 7.18 -19.13 9.31
CA GLU A 54 7.63 -19.10 10.71
C GLU A 54 7.00 -20.24 11.52
N ILE A 55 5.72 -20.57 11.27
CA ILE A 55 5.02 -21.69 11.90
C ILE A 55 5.65 -23.02 11.48
N ASN A 56 5.87 -23.24 10.18
CA ASN A 56 6.52 -24.46 9.69
C ASN A 56 7.93 -24.62 10.29
N HIS A 57 8.70 -23.54 10.36
CA HIS A 57 10.00 -23.58 11.01
C HIS A 57 9.90 -23.92 12.50
N ALA A 58 8.92 -23.37 13.22
CA ALA A 58 8.71 -23.67 14.64
C ALA A 58 8.32 -25.15 14.87
N ILE A 59 7.55 -25.74 13.95
CA ILE A 59 7.23 -27.17 13.93
C ILE A 59 8.51 -27.98 13.72
N ASP A 60 9.32 -27.63 12.73
CA ASP A 60 10.57 -28.32 12.40
C ASP A 60 11.59 -28.26 13.56
N SER A 61 11.66 -27.12 14.27
CA SER A 61 12.54 -26.94 15.42
C SER A 61 11.98 -27.50 16.73
N GLY A 62 10.73 -27.98 16.75
CA GLY A 62 10.06 -28.46 17.95
C GLY A 62 9.77 -27.39 19.01
N ASP A 63 9.74 -26.10 18.62
CA ASP A 63 9.51 -24.98 19.53
C ASP A 63 8.01 -24.72 19.70
N ARG A 64 7.47 -25.26 20.79
CA ARG A 64 6.04 -25.21 21.08
C ARG A 64 5.55 -23.82 21.50
N GLU A 65 6.39 -23.04 22.17
CA GLU A 65 6.02 -21.68 22.58
C GLU A 65 5.95 -20.74 21.37
N ALA A 66 6.91 -20.86 20.45
CA ALA A 66 6.89 -20.11 19.20
C ALA A 66 5.68 -20.49 18.35
N PHE A 67 5.35 -21.78 18.26
CA PHE A 67 4.19 -22.27 17.53
C PHE A 67 2.86 -21.70 18.08
N ASP A 68 2.64 -21.76 19.40
CA ASP A 68 1.39 -21.27 20.01
C ASP A 68 1.22 -19.75 19.80
N ARG A 69 2.30 -18.98 19.93
CA ARG A 69 2.29 -17.53 19.69
C ARG A 69 2.00 -17.19 18.23
N LEU A 70 2.64 -17.88 17.29
CA LEU A 70 2.46 -17.64 15.85
C LEU A 70 1.06 -18.08 15.39
N SER A 71 0.54 -19.16 15.95
CA SER A 71 -0.82 -19.65 15.68
C SER A 71 -1.88 -18.62 16.08
N LEU A 72 -1.74 -17.96 17.23
CA LEU A 72 -2.62 -16.86 17.63
C LEU A 72 -2.58 -15.67 16.65
N GLN A 73 -1.39 -15.35 16.12
CA GLN A 73 -1.24 -14.28 15.13
C GLN A 73 -1.79 -14.67 13.75
N TYR A 74 -1.87 -15.95 13.45
CA TYR A 74 -2.42 -16.48 12.20
C TYR A 74 -3.95 -16.56 12.18
N GLN A 75 -4.61 -16.66 13.36
CA GLN A 75 -6.08 -16.77 13.45
C GLN A 75 -6.87 -15.73 12.63
N PRO A 76 -6.51 -14.45 12.56
CA PRO A 76 -7.25 -13.48 11.74
C PRO A 76 -7.23 -13.79 10.24
N PHE A 77 -6.26 -14.57 9.76
CA PHE A 77 -6.13 -14.97 8.35
C PHE A 77 -7.02 -16.17 7.98
N THR A 78 -7.68 -16.82 8.94
CA THR A 78 -8.52 -18.02 8.71
C THR A 78 -10.02 -17.71 8.59
N TRP A 79 -10.44 -16.45 8.77
CA TRP A 79 -11.87 -16.05 8.75
C TRP A 79 -12.38 -15.64 7.36
N GLU A 80 -11.87 -16.29 6.30
CA GLU A 80 -12.45 -16.25 4.94
C GLU A 80 -13.39 -17.45 4.73
#